data_AF-A0A6G3TYB7-F1
#
_entry.id   AF-A0A6G3TYB7-F1
#
_cell.length_a   1.000
_cell.length_b   1.000
_cell.length_c   1.000
_cell.angle_alpha   90.00
_cell.angle_beta   90.00
_cell.angle_gamma   90.00
#
_symmetry.space_group_name_H-M   'P 1'
#
loop_
_entity.id
_entity.type
_entity.pdbx_description
1 polymer ?
#
loop_
_entity_poly.entity_id
_entity_poly.type
_entity_poly.pdbx_seq_one_letter_code
_entity_poly.pdbx_strand_id
1 'polypeptide(L)'
;MSHRFESLVVRHTHRVPAPSGPAGDGSVVARQFDAALLSVGFKLSSRAFACLAGLSEGTVVDVAVRILRTVREMAGDHVRHNAYFIDFPANVPDTADFWRECVADALADDRTRASTLAQLDTGVVDLRTLPSYGRYRHTYADLLARHDELIAAAGDRVTVLHLGEPLEDEVTSLYLALAGSTTPLGEEVLDDLRDLAGHCVDGPQPESVPVRENRAVINQVRLAAGAVLLLDTVTDVLRLACAVSGGDVSLQQPTRLRTLPRPVRRALLAGLDTLVAADPAKAADVHAHREMFKRLGERLHPHEYPQWPHAAGVFAVARGE
;
A
#
# COMPACT_ATOMS: atom_id res chain seq x y z
N MET A 1 12.94 13.73 2.11
CA MET A 1 12.82 12.31 1.71
C MET A 1 13.10 11.37 2.87
N SER A 2 14.23 11.50 3.59
CA SER A 2 14.56 10.67 4.77
C SER A 2 13.43 10.56 5.82
N HIS A 3 12.73 11.66 6.14
CA HIS A 3 11.63 11.64 7.12
C HIS A 3 10.43 10.76 6.73
N ARG A 4 10.17 10.61 5.42
CA ARG A 4 9.08 9.73 4.95
C ARG A 4 9.44 8.28 5.25
N PHE A 5 10.66 7.87 4.95
CA PHE A 5 11.13 6.50 5.16
C PHE A 5 11.29 6.15 6.65
N GLU A 6 11.73 7.09 7.48
CA GLU A 6 11.74 6.91 8.94
C GLU A 6 10.33 6.61 9.47
N SER A 7 9.32 7.33 8.96
CA SER A 7 7.91 7.08 9.29
C SER A 7 7.44 5.69 8.84
N LEU A 8 7.83 5.25 7.64
CA LEU A 8 7.49 3.91 7.14
C LEU A 8 8.10 2.80 8.01
N VAL A 9 9.38 2.91 8.35
CA VAL A 9 10.06 1.94 9.22
C VAL A 9 9.33 1.83 10.55
N VAL A 10 9.09 2.95 11.24
CA VAL A 10 8.44 2.95 12.55
C VAL A 10 7.04 2.33 12.47
N ARG A 11 6.27 2.69 11.45
CA ARG A 11 4.89 2.21 11.27
C ARG A 11 4.81 0.70 11.05
N HIS A 12 5.74 0.14 10.28
CA HIS A 12 5.71 -1.27 9.90
C HIS A 12 6.45 -2.18 10.89
N THR A 13 7.49 -1.68 11.57
CA THR A 13 8.40 -2.52 12.37
C THR A 13 8.39 -2.19 13.86
N HIS A 14 7.80 -1.06 14.26
CA HIS A 14 7.92 -0.50 15.61
C HIS A 14 9.38 -0.30 16.05
N ARG A 15 10.27 -0.04 15.09
CA ARG A 15 11.68 0.29 15.37
C ARG A 15 11.92 1.77 15.13
N VAL A 16 12.68 2.38 16.03
CA VAL A 16 13.28 3.70 15.83
C VAL A 16 14.62 3.47 15.15
N PRO A 17 14.81 3.91 13.89
CA PRO A 17 16.10 3.82 13.21
C PRO A 17 17.20 4.43 14.06
N ALA A 18 18.35 3.77 14.15
CA ALA A 18 19.46 4.23 14.97
C ALA A 18 19.88 5.65 14.53
N PRO A 19 19.68 6.68 15.38
CA PRO A 19 19.97 8.04 14.98
C PRO A 19 21.47 8.29 14.95
N SER A 20 21.93 9.03 13.94
CA SER A 20 23.29 9.55 13.88
C SER A 20 23.32 10.97 14.44
N GLY A 21 24.33 11.26 15.27
CA GLY A 21 24.47 12.58 15.87
C GLY A 21 25.65 12.64 16.85
N PRO A 22 26.04 13.85 17.27
CA PRO A 22 27.09 14.02 18.27
C PRO A 22 26.67 13.38 19.60
N ALA A 23 27.64 12.75 20.26
CA ALA A 23 27.47 12.27 21.63
C ALA A 23 27.20 13.45 22.58
N GLY A 24 26.42 13.20 23.62
CA GLY A 24 26.04 14.21 24.61
C GLY A 24 25.25 13.60 25.76
N ASP A 25 24.54 14.44 26.52
CA ASP A 25 23.60 14.01 27.56
C ASP A 25 22.19 14.45 27.19
N GLY A 26 21.51 13.61 26.42
CA GLY A 26 20.12 13.80 26.01
C GLY A 26 19.14 13.16 26.99
N SER A 27 19.59 12.71 28.17
CA SER A 27 18.81 11.85 29.07
C SER A 27 17.52 12.50 29.58
N VAL A 28 17.49 13.82 29.73
CA VAL A 28 16.28 14.57 30.14
C VAL A 28 15.27 14.57 29.00
N VAL A 29 15.70 14.91 27.79
CA VAL A 29 14.84 14.93 26.60
C VAL A 29 14.33 13.52 26.28
N ALA A 30 15.18 12.50 26.39
CA ALA A 30 14.77 11.11 26.18
C ALA A 30 13.67 10.66 27.17
N ARG A 31 13.72 11.12 28.43
CA ARG A 31 12.65 10.88 29.42
C ARG A 31 11.35 11.62 29.09
N GLN A 32 11.45 12.88 28.65
CA GLN A 32 10.30 13.65 28.19
C GLN A 32 9.64 12.99 26.97
N PHE A 33 10.45 12.50 26.04
CA PHE A 33 9.98 11.77 24.88
C PHE A 33 9.29 10.45 25.27
N ASP A 34 9.89 9.64 26.15
CA ASP A 34 9.28 8.39 26.64
C ASP A 34 7.94 8.66 27.38
N ALA A 35 7.88 9.72 28.18
CA ALA A 35 6.63 10.15 28.82
C ALA A 35 5.56 10.58 27.80
N ALA A 36 5.95 11.29 26.74
CA ALA A 36 5.05 11.67 25.66
C ALA A 36 4.54 10.45 24.87
N LEU A 37 5.39 9.44 24.64
CA LEU A 37 4.99 8.18 24.02
C LEU A 37 3.95 7.43 24.87
N LEU A 38 4.12 7.42 26.20
CA LEU A 38 3.16 6.76 27.09
C LEU A 38 1.75 7.35 26.98
N SER A 39 1.64 8.67 26.73
CA SER A 39 0.33 9.32 26.53
C SER A 39 -0.44 8.82 25.30
N VAL A 40 0.23 8.14 24.38
CA VAL A 40 -0.36 7.58 23.15
C VAL A 40 -0.22 6.05 23.07
N GLY A 41 0.08 5.39 24.20
CA GLY A 41 0.16 3.93 24.30
C GLY A 41 1.47 3.31 23.79
N PHE A 42 2.56 4.09 23.72
CA PHE A 42 3.88 3.61 23.32
C PHE A 42 4.93 3.80 24.41
N LYS A 43 6.05 3.09 24.34
CA LYS A 43 7.24 3.36 25.15
C LYS A 43 8.51 2.97 24.43
N LEU A 44 9.64 3.52 24.83
CA LEU A 44 10.95 3.06 24.35
C LEU A 44 11.35 1.75 25.05
N SER A 45 12.00 0.88 24.28
CA SER A 45 12.83 -0.19 24.85
C SER A 45 14.03 0.41 25.59
N SER A 46 14.58 -0.31 26.57
CA SER A 46 15.75 0.16 27.34
C SER A 46 16.94 0.50 26.44
N ARG A 47 17.14 -0.28 25.35
CA ARG A 47 18.22 -0.04 24.39
C ARG A 47 17.98 1.23 23.56
N ALA A 48 16.75 1.48 23.11
CA ALA A 48 16.40 2.69 22.39
C ALA A 48 16.56 3.93 23.28
N PHE A 49 16.06 3.85 24.51
CA PHE A 49 16.23 4.92 25.49
C PHE A 49 17.70 5.22 25.77
N ALA A 50 18.52 4.20 26.06
CA ALA A 50 19.94 4.38 26.34
C ALA A 50 20.71 4.98 25.15
N CYS A 51 20.38 4.56 23.93
CA CYS A 51 20.95 5.13 22.72
C CYS A 51 20.65 6.62 22.59
N LEU A 52 19.38 7.01 22.75
CA LEU A 52 18.98 8.43 22.68
C LEU A 52 19.60 9.25 23.82
N ALA A 53 19.63 8.71 25.04
CA ALA A 53 20.19 9.42 26.19
C ALA A 53 21.68 9.76 26.03
N GLY A 54 22.44 8.98 25.24
CA GLY A 54 23.85 9.24 24.95
C GLY A 54 24.13 10.23 23.82
N LEU A 55 23.10 10.80 23.19
CA LEU A 55 23.22 11.79 22.12
C LEU A 55 23.01 13.21 22.64
N SER A 56 23.38 14.21 21.85
CA SER A 56 23.07 15.61 22.18
C SER A 56 21.57 15.86 22.29
N GLU A 57 21.17 16.77 23.18
CA GLU A 57 19.76 17.13 23.39
C GLU A 57 19.05 17.48 22.08
N GLY A 58 19.68 18.28 21.21
CA GLY A 58 19.11 18.66 19.92
C GLY A 58 18.81 17.47 19.02
N THR A 59 19.72 16.48 18.94
CA THR A 59 19.48 15.25 18.18
C THR A 59 18.30 14.47 18.74
N VAL A 60 18.18 14.37 20.06
CA VAL A 60 17.05 13.65 20.70
C VAL A 60 15.73 14.37 20.44
N VAL A 61 15.69 15.71 20.50
CA VAL A 61 14.49 16.50 20.18
C VAL A 61 14.05 16.23 18.74
N ASP A 62 14.99 16.28 17.79
CA ASP A 62 14.70 16.06 16.38
C ASP A 62 14.10 14.68 16.11
N VAL A 63 14.66 13.63 16.73
CA VAL A 63 14.11 12.27 16.66
C VAL A 63 12.74 12.22 17.32
N ALA A 64 12.61 12.76 18.53
CA ALA A 64 11.37 12.72 19.31
C ALA A 64 10.20 13.35 18.55
N VAL A 65 10.39 14.52 17.94
CA VAL A 65 9.35 15.22 17.16
C VAL A 65 8.85 14.35 16.01
N ARG A 66 9.76 13.71 15.28
CA ARG A 66 9.39 12.92 14.09
C ARG A 66 8.72 11.61 14.46
N ILE A 67 9.29 10.87 15.40
CA ILE A 67 8.74 9.58 15.85
C ILE A 67 7.40 9.79 16.56
N LEU A 68 7.28 10.82 17.41
CA LEU A 68 6.03 11.12 18.11
C LEU A 68 4.89 11.44 17.13
N ARG A 69 5.18 12.19 16.06
CA ARG A 69 4.20 12.44 14.99
C ARG A 69 3.73 11.13 14.37
N THR A 70 4.66 10.26 13.98
CA THR A 70 4.33 8.96 13.38
C THR A 70 3.48 8.08 14.30
N VAL A 71 3.83 7.95 15.59
CA VAL A 71 3.05 7.09 16.50
C VAL A 71 1.70 7.69 16.87
N ARG A 72 1.56 9.03 16.90
CA ARG A 72 0.26 9.70 17.05
C ARG A 72 -0.65 9.39 15.87
N GLU A 73 -0.11 9.43 14.65
CA GLU A 73 -0.85 9.02 13.45
C GLU A 73 -1.29 7.56 13.55
N MET A 74 -0.40 6.65 13.96
CA MET A 74 -0.71 5.22 14.17
C MET A 74 -1.77 4.99 15.25
N ALA A 75 -1.78 5.80 16.31
CA ALA A 75 -2.79 5.74 17.36
C ALA A 75 -4.13 6.36 16.95
N GLY A 76 -4.22 6.98 15.76
CA GLY A 76 -5.42 7.67 15.29
C GLY A 76 -5.63 9.05 15.89
N ASP A 77 -4.65 9.61 16.60
CA ASP A 77 -4.74 10.91 17.30
C ASP A 77 -4.94 12.11 16.34
N HIS A 78 -4.62 11.91 15.06
CA HIS A 78 -4.82 12.88 13.99
C HIS A 78 -6.26 12.96 13.47
N VAL A 79 -7.15 12.02 13.86
CA VAL A 79 -8.54 11.96 13.40
C VAL A 79 -9.48 11.83 14.58
N ARG A 80 -10.59 12.57 14.54
CA ARG A 80 -11.71 12.35 15.44
C ARG A 80 -12.48 11.10 15.01
N HIS A 81 -12.10 9.94 15.53
CA HIS A 81 -12.78 8.69 15.20
C HIS A 81 -14.21 8.68 15.72
N ASN A 82 -15.18 8.29 14.89
CA ASN A 82 -16.60 8.34 15.24
C ASN A 82 -17.28 7.06 14.76
N ALA A 83 -18.21 6.53 15.56
CA ALA A 83 -19.00 5.36 15.19
C ALA A 83 -20.24 5.80 14.42
N TYR A 84 -20.64 5.06 13.38
CA TYR A 84 -21.86 5.40 12.63
C TYR A 84 -23.13 5.11 13.43
N PHE A 85 -23.10 4.02 14.19
CA PHE A 85 -24.13 3.64 15.15
C PHE A 85 -23.48 3.64 16.54
N ILE A 86 -23.97 4.53 17.41
CA ILE A 86 -23.40 4.75 18.74
C ILE A 86 -23.46 3.52 19.66
N ASP A 87 -24.37 2.59 19.40
CA ASP A 87 -24.64 1.41 20.22
C ASP A 87 -24.10 0.11 19.63
N PHE A 88 -23.31 0.17 18.54
CA PHE A 88 -22.80 -1.03 17.86
C PHE A 88 -22.13 -2.02 18.84
N PRO A 89 -22.42 -3.34 18.75
CA PRO A 89 -23.22 -4.01 17.72
C PRO A 89 -24.74 -4.01 17.96
N ALA A 90 -25.23 -3.41 19.06
CA ALA A 90 -26.65 -3.28 19.33
C ALA A 90 -27.28 -2.15 18.50
N ASN A 91 -28.60 -2.23 18.26
CA ASN A 91 -29.39 -1.21 17.55
C ASN A 91 -28.88 -0.85 16.14
N VAL A 92 -28.18 -1.77 15.48
CA VAL A 92 -27.80 -1.64 14.08
C VAL A 92 -28.99 -2.09 13.21
N PRO A 93 -29.55 -1.23 12.35
CA PRO A 93 -30.67 -1.59 11.51
C PRO A 93 -30.27 -2.65 10.47
N ASP A 94 -31.25 -3.43 9.99
CA ASP A 94 -31.04 -4.28 8.82
C ASP A 94 -30.55 -3.42 7.65
N THR A 95 -29.55 -3.92 6.92
CA THR A 95 -28.87 -3.14 5.88
C THR A 95 -29.82 -2.72 4.77
N ALA A 96 -30.73 -3.62 4.35
CA ALA A 96 -31.65 -3.33 3.26
C ALA A 96 -32.77 -2.38 3.70
N ASP A 97 -33.27 -2.52 4.93
CA ASP A 97 -34.24 -1.57 5.51
C ASP A 97 -33.62 -0.18 5.66
N PHE A 98 -32.41 -0.11 6.20
CA PHE A 98 -31.68 1.15 6.36
C PHE A 98 -31.48 1.88 5.02
N TRP A 99 -31.12 1.16 3.96
CA TRP A 99 -30.98 1.76 2.63
C TRP A 99 -32.32 2.20 2.04
N ARG A 100 -33.40 1.42 2.25
CA ARG A 100 -34.76 1.82 1.84
C ARG A 100 -35.18 3.12 2.52
N GLU A 101 -34.92 3.27 3.81
CA GLU A 101 -35.18 4.51 4.55
C GLU A 101 -34.38 5.69 3.98
N CYS A 102 -33.08 5.51 3.70
CA CYS A 102 -32.27 6.57 3.11
C CYS A 102 -32.81 7.04 1.75
N VAL A 103 -33.27 6.10 0.92
CA VAL A 103 -33.89 6.42 -0.38
C VAL A 103 -35.24 7.11 -0.20
N ALA A 104 -36.07 6.63 0.74
CA ALA A 104 -37.36 7.25 1.04
C ALA A 104 -37.19 8.69 1.53
N ASP A 105 -36.24 8.94 2.44
CA ASP A 105 -35.89 10.28 2.92
C ASP A 105 -35.44 11.19 1.76
N ALA A 106 -34.59 10.68 0.87
CA ALA A 106 -34.09 11.43 -0.29
C ALA A 106 -35.19 11.77 -1.31
N LEU A 107 -36.20 10.91 -1.43
CA LEU A 107 -37.38 11.16 -2.27
C LEU A 107 -38.37 12.14 -1.64
N ALA A 108 -38.38 12.23 -0.30
CA ALA A 108 -39.20 13.18 0.44
C ALA A 108 -38.57 14.59 0.49
N ASP A 109 -37.26 14.73 0.32
CA ASP A 109 -36.57 16.02 0.21
C ASP A 109 -36.62 16.56 -1.23
N ASP A 110 -37.33 17.67 -1.42
CA ASP A 110 -37.50 18.35 -2.72
C ASP A 110 -36.17 18.69 -3.41
N ARG A 111 -35.08 18.86 -2.66
CA ARG A 111 -33.75 19.17 -3.22
C ARG A 111 -33.09 17.97 -3.88
N THR A 112 -33.30 16.77 -3.36
CA THR A 112 -32.64 15.54 -3.84
C THR A 112 -33.55 14.65 -4.68
N ARG A 113 -34.87 14.81 -4.52
CA ARG A 113 -35.90 13.97 -5.14
C ARG A 113 -35.70 13.75 -6.65
N ALA A 114 -35.50 14.82 -7.42
CA ALA A 114 -35.33 14.72 -8.87
C ALA A 114 -34.11 13.88 -9.27
N SER A 115 -32.98 14.08 -8.58
CA SER A 115 -31.76 13.31 -8.82
C SER A 115 -31.86 11.85 -8.37
N THR A 116 -32.58 11.57 -7.28
CA THR A 116 -32.79 10.21 -6.78
C THR A 116 -33.70 9.41 -7.72
N LEU A 117 -34.77 10.01 -8.24
CA LEU A 117 -35.63 9.37 -9.26
C LEU A 117 -34.84 9.02 -10.52
N ALA A 118 -34.03 9.95 -11.02
CA ALA A 118 -33.19 9.71 -12.20
C ALA A 118 -32.21 8.54 -12.00
N GLN A 119 -31.64 8.39 -10.80
CA GLN A 119 -30.78 7.25 -10.48
C GLN A 119 -31.56 5.93 -10.42
N LEU A 120 -32.73 5.93 -9.79
CA LEU A 120 -33.59 4.75 -9.71
C LEU A 120 -33.99 4.22 -11.11
N ASP A 121 -34.25 5.11 -12.07
CA ASP A 121 -34.54 4.73 -13.46
C ASP A 121 -33.36 4.01 -14.15
N THR A 122 -32.12 4.24 -13.70
CA THR A 122 -30.93 3.53 -14.19
C THR A 122 -30.71 2.17 -13.51
N GLY A 123 -31.49 1.85 -12.48
CA GLY A 123 -31.38 0.62 -11.69
C GLY A 123 -30.25 0.61 -10.66
N VAL A 124 -29.52 1.72 -10.49
CA VAL A 124 -28.40 1.84 -9.53
C VAL A 124 -28.49 3.19 -8.81
N VAL A 125 -28.32 3.18 -7.49
CA VAL A 125 -28.31 4.38 -6.64
C VAL A 125 -26.97 4.52 -5.94
N ASP A 126 -26.29 5.67 -6.07
CA ASP A 126 -25.12 6.01 -5.26
C ASP A 126 -25.59 6.50 -3.88
N LEU A 127 -25.49 5.64 -2.87
CA LEU A 127 -25.91 5.94 -1.49
C LEU A 127 -25.23 7.20 -0.92
N ARG A 128 -24.02 7.54 -1.36
CA ARG A 128 -23.28 8.72 -0.88
C ARG A 128 -23.91 10.04 -1.34
N THR A 129 -24.80 9.98 -2.34
CA THR A 129 -25.58 11.14 -2.80
C THR A 129 -26.83 11.37 -1.95
N LEU A 130 -27.22 10.40 -1.12
CA LEU A 130 -28.40 10.48 -0.28
C LEU A 130 -28.11 11.33 0.97
N PRO A 131 -29.02 12.22 1.38
CA PRO A 131 -28.76 13.20 2.42
C PRO A 131 -28.57 12.60 3.81
N SER A 132 -29.20 11.46 4.11
CA SER A 132 -29.13 10.81 5.43
C SER A 132 -28.03 9.74 5.54
N TYR A 133 -27.48 9.28 4.43
CA TYR A 133 -26.45 8.24 4.41
C TYR A 133 -25.08 8.80 4.78
N GLY A 134 -24.35 8.12 5.68
CA GLY A 134 -23.01 8.51 6.13
C GLY A 134 -22.99 9.70 7.10
N ARG A 135 -24.15 10.18 7.58
CA ARG A 135 -24.24 11.24 8.60
C ARG A 135 -24.49 10.67 9.99
N TYR A 136 -23.62 11.00 10.94
CA TYR A 136 -23.78 10.63 12.34
C TYR A 136 -25.05 11.25 12.92
N ARG A 137 -25.92 10.42 13.52
CA ARG A 137 -27.18 10.85 14.18
C ARG A 137 -27.00 11.25 15.65
N HIS A 138 -25.76 11.28 16.13
CA HIS A 138 -25.39 11.65 17.48
C HIS A 138 -24.21 12.62 17.44
N THR A 139 -24.00 13.35 18.53
CA THR A 139 -22.79 14.13 18.69
C THR A 139 -21.64 13.21 19.09
N TYR A 140 -20.42 13.72 18.99
CA TYR A 140 -19.26 13.01 19.52
C TYR A 140 -19.23 13.02 21.05
N ALA A 141 -19.83 14.02 21.70
CA ALA A 141 -19.94 14.03 23.16
C ALA A 141 -20.82 12.86 23.62
N ASP A 142 -21.91 12.59 22.90
CA ASP A 142 -22.75 11.41 23.14
C ASP A 142 -21.94 10.12 22.98
N LEU A 143 -21.11 10.02 21.93
CA LEU A 143 -20.25 8.84 21.71
C LEU A 143 -19.27 8.65 22.88
N LEU A 144 -18.58 9.71 23.31
CA LEU A 144 -17.65 9.63 24.44
C LEU A 144 -18.34 9.18 25.73
N ALA A 145 -19.55 9.66 25.99
CA ALA A 145 -20.33 9.22 27.14
C ALA A 145 -20.64 7.71 27.10
N ARG A 146 -20.79 7.12 25.91
CA ARG A 146 -20.92 5.65 25.77
C ARG A 146 -19.60 4.90 25.89
N HIS A 147 -18.47 5.53 25.56
CA HIS A 147 -17.16 4.91 25.76
C HIS A 147 -16.88 4.66 27.24
N ASP A 148 -17.34 5.52 28.17
CA ASP A 148 -17.13 5.33 29.61
C ASP A 148 -17.61 3.96 30.09
N GLU A 149 -18.71 3.45 29.54
CA GLU A 149 -19.25 2.12 29.83
C GLU A 149 -18.37 0.98 29.25
N LEU A 150 -17.65 1.25 28.16
CA LEU A 150 -16.78 0.30 27.47
C LEU A 150 -15.33 0.32 27.97
N ILE A 151 -14.90 1.38 28.66
CA ILE A 151 -13.54 1.51 29.21
C ILE A 151 -13.21 0.33 30.13
N ALA A 152 -14.17 -0.18 30.90
CA ALA A 152 -13.96 -1.32 31.79
C ALA A 152 -13.58 -2.62 31.03
N ALA A 153 -13.97 -2.74 29.76
CA ALA A 153 -13.59 -3.85 28.88
C ALA A 153 -12.32 -3.55 28.05
N ALA A 154 -11.88 -2.29 28.00
CA ALA A 154 -10.64 -1.91 27.36
C ALA A 154 -9.45 -2.28 28.26
N GLY A 155 -8.57 -3.14 27.76
CA GLY A 155 -7.31 -3.45 28.45
C GLY A 155 -6.25 -2.39 28.20
N ASP A 156 -5.39 -2.14 29.19
CA ASP A 156 -4.19 -1.33 29.00
C ASP A 156 -3.18 -2.07 28.12
N ARG A 157 -2.83 -1.47 26.98
CA ARG A 157 -1.75 -1.97 26.11
C ARG A 157 -0.70 -0.88 25.93
N VAL A 158 0.56 -1.26 26.02
CA VAL A 158 1.69 -0.40 25.68
C VAL A 158 2.52 -1.10 24.61
N THR A 159 2.66 -0.46 23.45
CA THR A 159 3.51 -0.94 22.36
C THR A 159 4.94 -0.45 22.58
N VAL A 160 5.92 -1.36 22.52
CA VAL A 160 7.33 -1.02 22.72
C VAL A 160 7.97 -0.66 21.38
N LEU A 161 8.60 0.51 21.33
CA LEU A 161 9.47 0.94 20.24
C LEU A 161 10.91 0.45 20.50
N HIS A 162 11.40 -0.39 19.60
CA HIS A 162 12.73 -0.99 19.70
C HIS A 162 13.79 -0.12 19.00
N LEU A 163 15.05 -0.22 19.43
CA LEU A 163 16.13 0.38 18.65
C LEU A 163 16.32 -0.47 17.38
N GLY A 164 16.26 0.19 16.23
CA GLY A 164 16.58 -0.41 14.94
C GLY A 164 18.05 -0.24 14.56
N GLU A 165 18.35 -0.65 13.34
CA GLU A 165 19.62 -0.38 12.64
C GLU A 165 19.61 1.02 12.00
N PRO A 166 20.70 1.48 11.37
CA PRO A 166 20.70 2.73 10.61
C PRO A 166 19.56 2.78 9.60
N LEU A 167 19.05 3.99 9.33
CA LEU A 167 17.84 4.18 8.53
C LEU A 167 17.88 3.45 7.18
N GLU A 168 18.99 3.52 6.45
CA GLU A 168 19.12 2.87 5.14
C GLU A 168 19.02 1.34 5.22
N ASP A 169 19.53 0.73 6.28
CA ASP A 169 19.47 -0.71 6.51
C ASP A 169 18.07 -1.17 6.88
N GLU A 170 17.38 -0.40 7.74
CA GLU A 170 15.98 -0.66 8.09
C GLU A 170 15.04 -0.48 6.88
N VAL A 171 15.29 0.53 6.04
CA VAL A 171 14.53 0.77 4.80
C VAL A 171 14.72 -0.39 3.81
N THR A 172 15.96 -0.82 3.61
CA THR A 172 16.27 -1.98 2.76
C THR A 172 15.61 -3.24 3.30
N SER A 173 15.71 -3.47 4.61
CA SER A 173 15.09 -4.63 5.26
C SER A 173 13.57 -4.62 5.12
N LEU A 174 12.93 -3.45 5.29
CA LEU A 174 11.50 -3.29 5.12
C LEU A 174 11.06 -3.53 3.67
N TYR A 175 11.80 -2.99 2.70
CA TYR A 175 11.55 -3.25 1.27
C TYR A 175 11.56 -4.76 0.98
N LEU A 176 12.62 -5.45 1.40
CA LEU A 176 12.77 -6.89 1.17
C LEU A 176 11.65 -7.69 1.86
N ALA A 177 11.28 -7.31 3.08
CA ALA A 177 10.21 -7.97 3.83
C ALA A 177 8.83 -7.80 3.16
N LEU A 178 8.46 -6.58 2.76
CA LEU A 178 7.18 -6.32 2.09
C LEU A 178 7.13 -6.96 0.70
N ALA A 179 8.23 -6.87 -0.06
CA ALA A 179 8.34 -7.52 -1.36
C ALA A 179 8.20 -9.06 -1.25
N GLY A 180 8.84 -9.66 -0.24
CA GLY A 180 8.80 -11.09 0.03
C GLY A 180 7.53 -11.61 0.73
N SER A 181 6.56 -10.73 1.03
CA SER A 181 5.32 -11.13 1.70
C SER A 181 4.59 -12.24 0.92
N THR A 182 4.18 -13.29 1.62
CA THR A 182 3.40 -14.41 1.06
C THR A 182 1.89 -14.14 1.07
N THR A 183 1.45 -13.09 1.77
CA THR A 183 0.07 -12.63 1.79
C THR A 183 -0.11 -11.36 0.96
N PRO A 184 -1.24 -11.22 0.23
CA PRO A 184 -1.56 -9.99 -0.48
C PRO A 184 -1.54 -8.78 0.46
N LEU A 185 -0.89 -7.71 0.01
CA LEU A 185 -0.80 -6.45 0.76
C LEU A 185 -2.06 -5.60 0.51
N GLY A 186 -2.47 -4.85 1.53
CA GLY A 186 -3.50 -3.81 1.37
C GLY A 186 -3.01 -2.65 0.50
N GLU A 187 -3.94 -1.85 -0.03
CA GLU A 187 -3.64 -0.75 -0.96
C GLU A 187 -2.62 0.25 -0.40
N GLU A 188 -2.79 0.68 0.86
CA GLU A 188 -1.84 1.59 1.51
C GLU A 188 -0.42 0.98 1.62
N VAL A 189 -0.33 -0.32 1.88
CA VAL A 189 0.96 -1.01 2.01
C VAL A 189 1.59 -1.26 0.64
N LEU A 190 0.80 -1.42 -0.42
CA LEU A 190 1.30 -1.45 -1.79
C LEU A 190 1.86 -0.09 -2.22
N ASP A 191 1.27 1.01 -1.77
CA ASP A 191 1.81 2.34 -1.99
C ASP A 191 3.15 2.54 -1.29
N ASP A 192 3.25 2.09 -0.03
CA ASP A 192 4.52 2.09 0.70
C ASP A 192 5.59 1.23 0.00
N LEU A 193 5.21 0.03 -0.46
CA LEU A 193 6.10 -0.85 -1.22
C LEU A 193 6.59 -0.17 -2.50
N ARG A 194 5.75 0.62 -3.18
CA ARG A 194 6.14 1.38 -4.37
C ARG A 194 7.23 2.41 -4.04
N ASP A 195 7.06 3.16 -2.95
CA ASP A 195 8.05 4.15 -2.52
C ASP A 195 9.37 3.50 -2.13
N LEU A 196 9.31 2.41 -1.36
CA LEU A 196 10.46 1.64 -0.92
C LEU A 196 11.20 1.02 -2.11
N ALA A 197 10.49 0.42 -3.06
CA ALA A 197 11.09 -0.12 -4.28
C ALA A 197 11.80 0.95 -5.12
N GLY A 198 11.32 2.20 -5.08
CA GLY A 198 11.94 3.33 -5.77
C GLY A 198 13.25 3.75 -5.12
N HIS A 199 13.26 3.80 -3.79
CA HIS A 199 14.47 4.09 -3.02
C HIS A 199 15.52 2.97 -3.11
N CYS A 200 15.07 1.72 -3.08
CA CYS A 200 15.94 0.54 -3.11
C CYS A 200 16.20 0.00 -4.53
N VAL A 201 15.92 0.77 -5.59
CA VAL A 201 15.96 0.27 -6.98
C VAL A 201 17.35 -0.24 -7.40
N ASP A 202 18.40 0.44 -6.96
CA ASP A 202 19.81 0.11 -7.21
C ASP A 202 20.45 -0.71 -6.08
N GLY A 203 19.70 -0.98 -5.01
CA GLY A 203 20.14 -1.74 -3.85
C GLY A 203 19.87 -3.25 -3.95
N PRO A 204 20.02 -3.99 -2.83
CA PRO A 204 19.62 -5.38 -2.74
C PRO A 204 18.16 -5.61 -3.16
N GLN A 205 17.92 -6.67 -3.92
CA GLN A 205 16.59 -7.04 -4.42
C GLN A 205 16.07 -8.29 -3.71
N PRO A 206 14.74 -8.47 -3.60
CA PRO A 206 14.15 -9.66 -2.98
C PRO A 206 14.53 -10.92 -3.75
N GLU A 207 14.89 -11.98 -3.04
CA GLU A 207 15.18 -13.30 -3.63
C GLU A 207 13.94 -13.88 -4.34
N SER A 208 12.76 -13.65 -3.77
CA SER A 208 11.49 -14.01 -4.38
C SER A 208 10.40 -12.99 -4.04
N VAL A 209 9.46 -12.81 -4.96
CA VAL A 209 8.27 -11.97 -4.79
C VAL A 209 7.05 -12.84 -5.11
N PRO A 210 6.51 -13.60 -4.15
CA PRO A 210 5.50 -14.63 -4.42
C PRO A 210 4.15 -14.03 -4.81
N VAL A 211 3.81 -12.85 -4.27
CA VAL A 211 2.56 -12.13 -4.59
C VAL A 211 2.73 -11.35 -5.89
N ARG A 212 1.83 -11.60 -6.85
CA ARG A 212 1.89 -11.08 -8.22
C ARG A 212 1.67 -9.56 -8.26
N GLU A 213 0.81 -9.05 -7.41
CA GLU A 213 0.51 -7.64 -7.22
C GLU A 213 1.76 -6.88 -6.75
N ASN A 214 2.45 -7.41 -5.74
CA ASN A 214 3.71 -6.87 -5.24
C ASN A 214 4.76 -6.82 -6.36
N ARG A 215 4.90 -7.93 -7.11
CA ARG A 215 5.82 -8.02 -8.25
C ARG A 215 5.50 -7.00 -9.33
N ALA A 216 4.22 -6.80 -9.63
CA ALA A 216 3.78 -5.81 -10.62
C ALA A 216 4.11 -4.38 -10.17
N VAL A 217 3.90 -4.05 -8.89
CA VAL A 217 4.27 -2.74 -8.33
C VAL A 217 5.78 -2.51 -8.40
N ILE A 218 6.58 -3.46 -7.94
CA ILE A 218 8.05 -3.38 -7.98
C ILE A 218 8.53 -3.20 -9.43
N ASN A 219 8.01 -4.01 -10.36
CA ASN A 219 8.42 -3.92 -11.75
C ASN A 219 7.97 -2.64 -12.46
N GLN A 220 6.87 -2.00 -12.06
CA GLN A 220 6.53 -0.66 -12.57
C GLN A 220 7.59 0.36 -12.20
N VAL A 221 8.05 0.33 -10.94
CA VAL A 221 9.08 1.23 -10.44
C VAL A 221 10.41 0.98 -11.14
N ARG A 222 10.82 -0.30 -11.24
CA ARG A 222 12.04 -0.70 -11.94
C ARG A 222 12.00 -0.31 -13.42
N LEU A 223 10.86 -0.49 -14.08
CA LEU A 223 10.64 -0.07 -15.47
C LEU A 223 10.81 1.43 -15.63
N ALA A 224 10.23 2.23 -14.73
CA ALA A 224 10.35 3.69 -14.76
C ALA A 224 11.79 4.17 -14.54
N ALA A 225 12.55 3.46 -13.69
CA ALA A 225 13.97 3.71 -13.44
C ALA A 225 14.90 3.17 -14.54
N GLY A 226 14.39 2.38 -15.50
CA GLY A 226 15.22 1.71 -16.50
C GLY A 226 16.05 0.53 -15.95
N ALA A 227 15.68 0.02 -14.77
CA ALA A 227 16.33 -1.12 -14.14
C ALA A 227 15.82 -2.45 -14.70
N VAL A 228 16.61 -3.52 -14.51
CA VAL A 228 16.26 -4.89 -14.93
C VAL A 228 15.01 -5.36 -14.19
N LEU A 229 14.01 -5.89 -14.90
CA LEU A 229 12.76 -6.38 -14.33
C LEU A 229 12.97 -7.68 -13.53
N LEU A 230 12.26 -7.81 -12.41
CA LEU A 230 12.18 -9.02 -11.59
C LEU A 230 11.00 -9.88 -12.05
N LEU A 231 11.21 -10.64 -13.12
CA LEU A 231 10.20 -11.51 -13.74
C LEU A 231 10.44 -12.96 -13.32
N ASP A 232 9.35 -13.71 -13.12
CA ASP A 232 9.40 -15.14 -12.81
C ASP A 232 8.54 -15.93 -13.80
N THR A 233 7.44 -15.35 -14.28
CA THR A 233 6.59 -15.95 -15.33
C THR A 233 6.41 -15.00 -16.50
N VAL A 234 6.12 -15.55 -17.68
CA VAL A 234 5.76 -14.74 -18.86
C VAL A 234 4.51 -13.89 -18.58
N THR A 235 3.63 -14.36 -17.69
CA THR A 235 2.42 -13.63 -17.29
C THR A 235 2.76 -12.37 -16.49
N ASP A 236 3.91 -12.30 -15.81
CA ASP A 236 4.33 -11.08 -15.12
C ASP A 236 4.60 -9.92 -16.10
N VAL A 237 5.06 -10.22 -17.31
CA VAL A 237 5.19 -9.23 -18.40
C VAL A 237 3.82 -8.70 -18.81
N LEU A 238 2.82 -9.58 -18.91
CA LEU A 238 1.45 -9.19 -19.21
C LEU A 238 0.83 -8.34 -18.09
N ARG A 239 1.03 -8.74 -16.82
CA ARG A 239 0.57 -7.96 -15.64
C ARG A 239 1.20 -6.58 -15.63
N LEU A 240 2.50 -6.50 -15.83
CA LEU A 240 3.22 -5.24 -15.91
C LEU A 240 2.65 -4.37 -17.04
N ALA A 241 2.47 -4.91 -18.25
CA ALA A 241 1.90 -4.19 -19.38
C ALA A 241 0.48 -3.65 -19.10
N CYS A 242 -0.35 -4.42 -18.38
CA CYS A 242 -1.66 -3.96 -17.92
C CYS A 242 -1.50 -2.81 -16.91
N ALA A 243 -0.59 -2.94 -15.96
CA ALA A 243 -0.30 -1.94 -14.95
C ALA A 243 0.17 -0.59 -15.55
N VAL A 244 1.12 -0.61 -16.50
CA VAL A 244 1.56 0.62 -17.20
C VAL A 244 0.45 1.23 -18.06
N SER A 245 -0.57 0.44 -18.40
CA SER A 245 -1.77 0.90 -19.10
C SER A 245 -2.86 1.41 -18.15
N GLY A 246 -2.63 1.41 -16.83
CA GLY A 246 -3.59 1.80 -15.79
C GLY A 246 -4.71 0.78 -15.60
N GLY A 247 -4.45 -0.50 -15.90
CA GLY A 247 -5.40 -1.60 -15.75
C GLY A 247 -5.13 -2.49 -14.54
N ASP A 248 -5.92 -3.55 -14.45
CA ASP A 248 -5.93 -4.50 -13.33
C ASP A 248 -4.78 -5.52 -13.43
N VAL A 249 -3.88 -5.52 -12.45
CA VAL A 249 -2.72 -6.42 -12.37
C VAL A 249 -3.10 -7.86 -12.04
N SER A 250 -4.28 -8.10 -11.47
CA SER A 250 -4.77 -9.45 -11.19
C SER A 250 -5.22 -10.18 -12.47
N LEU A 251 -5.40 -9.44 -13.57
CA LEU A 251 -5.94 -9.87 -14.86
C LEU A 251 -7.39 -10.38 -14.79
N GLN A 252 -8.13 -10.04 -13.72
CA GLN A 252 -9.54 -10.41 -13.58
C GLN A 252 -10.43 -9.51 -14.44
N GLN A 253 -10.08 -8.23 -14.53
CA GLN A 253 -10.79 -7.27 -15.38
C GLN A 253 -10.10 -7.08 -16.74
N PRO A 254 -10.88 -7.03 -17.84
CA PRO A 254 -10.32 -6.73 -19.16
C PRO A 254 -9.58 -5.39 -19.17
N THR A 255 -8.30 -5.41 -19.56
CA THR A 255 -7.49 -4.19 -19.66
C THR A 255 -7.26 -3.80 -21.13
N ARG A 256 -7.57 -2.53 -21.46
CA ARG A 256 -7.19 -1.95 -22.75
C ARG A 256 -5.73 -1.51 -22.72
N LEU A 257 -4.86 -2.26 -23.39
CA LEU A 257 -3.44 -1.90 -23.50
C LEU A 257 -3.26 -0.57 -24.25
N ARG A 258 -2.55 0.37 -23.61
CA ARG A 258 -2.21 1.66 -24.21
C ARG A 258 -1.04 1.51 -25.18
N THR A 259 -0.77 2.56 -25.94
CA THR A 259 0.48 2.64 -26.72
C THR A 259 1.65 2.67 -25.76
N LEU A 260 2.57 1.71 -25.91
CA LEU A 260 3.75 1.59 -25.05
C LEU A 260 4.92 2.35 -25.67
N PRO A 261 5.58 3.26 -24.92
CA PRO A 261 6.79 3.93 -25.39
C PRO A 261 7.89 2.94 -25.78
N ARG A 262 8.75 3.31 -26.73
CA ARG A 262 9.84 2.45 -27.20
C ARG A 262 10.73 1.88 -26.08
N PRO A 263 11.14 2.65 -25.05
CA PRO A 263 11.92 2.10 -23.94
C PRO A 263 11.16 1.00 -23.18
N VAL A 264 9.85 1.19 -22.96
CA VAL A 264 9.01 0.19 -22.29
C VAL A 264 8.90 -1.08 -23.12
N ARG A 265 8.63 -0.96 -24.44
CA ARG A 265 8.57 -2.13 -25.32
C ARG A 265 9.85 -2.94 -25.27
N ARG A 266 10.99 -2.25 -25.32
CA ARG A 266 12.33 -2.86 -25.25
C ARG A 266 12.58 -3.57 -23.93
N ALA A 267 12.23 -2.96 -22.79
CA ALA A 267 12.40 -3.57 -21.48
C ALA A 267 11.54 -4.83 -21.31
N LEU A 268 10.28 -4.79 -21.76
CA LEU A 268 9.37 -5.94 -21.70
C LEU A 268 9.85 -7.09 -22.57
N LEU A 269 10.29 -6.81 -23.81
CA LEU A 269 10.83 -7.83 -24.72
C LEU A 269 12.14 -8.42 -24.19
N ALA A 270 13.07 -7.58 -23.70
CA ALA A 270 14.34 -8.06 -23.14
C ALA A 270 14.14 -8.96 -21.91
N GLY A 271 13.21 -8.57 -21.02
CA GLY A 271 12.88 -9.37 -19.84
C GLY A 271 12.25 -10.72 -20.20
N LEU A 272 11.31 -10.71 -21.17
CA LEU A 272 10.69 -11.93 -21.67
C LEU A 272 11.71 -12.87 -22.34
N ASP A 273 12.62 -12.30 -23.14
CA ASP A 273 13.68 -13.03 -23.83
C ASP A 273 14.60 -13.73 -22.84
N THR A 274 15.09 -12.99 -21.84
CA THR A 274 15.96 -13.53 -20.78
C THR A 274 15.27 -14.65 -20.01
N LEU A 275 13.99 -14.45 -19.65
CA LEU A 275 13.21 -15.43 -18.89
C LEU A 275 13.06 -16.76 -19.64
N VAL A 276 12.70 -16.70 -20.92
CA VAL A 276 12.45 -17.90 -21.74
C VAL A 276 13.74 -18.52 -22.27
N ALA A 277 14.80 -17.73 -22.46
CA ALA A 277 16.13 -18.27 -22.73
C ALA A 277 16.65 -19.13 -21.57
N ALA A 278 16.39 -18.72 -20.32
CA ALA A 278 16.79 -19.46 -19.13
C ALA A 278 15.93 -20.72 -18.89
N ASP A 279 14.62 -20.63 -19.15
CA ASP A 279 13.68 -21.75 -19.00
C ASP A 279 12.59 -21.71 -20.07
N PRO A 280 12.78 -22.44 -21.19
CA PRO A 280 11.81 -22.48 -22.28
C PRO A 280 10.42 -23.00 -21.88
N ALA A 281 10.31 -23.80 -20.82
CA ALA A 281 9.03 -24.37 -20.38
C ALA A 281 8.06 -23.27 -19.90
N LYS A 282 8.57 -22.13 -19.44
CA LYS A 282 7.76 -20.97 -19.00
C LYS A 282 6.90 -20.37 -20.11
N ALA A 283 7.20 -20.66 -21.38
CA ALA A 283 6.36 -20.23 -22.50
C ALA A 283 4.98 -20.92 -22.52
N ALA A 284 4.81 -22.07 -21.86
CA ALA A 284 3.53 -22.77 -21.80
C ALA A 284 2.42 -21.95 -21.11
N ASP A 285 2.78 -21.10 -20.14
CA ASP A 285 1.84 -20.25 -19.39
C ASP A 285 1.10 -19.23 -20.28
N VAL A 286 1.61 -18.96 -21.49
CA VAL A 286 0.97 -18.10 -22.49
C VAL A 286 -0.44 -18.56 -22.81
N HIS A 287 -0.70 -19.87 -22.82
CA HIS A 287 -1.99 -20.43 -23.20
C HIS A 287 -3.13 -19.97 -22.29
N ALA A 288 -2.87 -19.75 -21.00
CA ALA A 288 -3.87 -19.26 -20.05
C ALA A 288 -4.41 -17.86 -20.40
N HIS A 289 -3.60 -17.04 -21.11
CA HIS A 289 -3.94 -15.67 -21.47
C HIS A 289 -3.68 -15.38 -22.97
N ARG A 290 -3.89 -16.38 -23.83
CA ARG A 290 -3.50 -16.37 -25.26
C ARG A 290 -3.93 -15.10 -26.01
N GLU A 291 -5.20 -14.71 -25.89
CA GLU A 291 -5.73 -13.54 -26.60
C GLU A 291 -5.12 -12.22 -26.11
N MET A 292 -4.83 -12.11 -24.81
CA MET A 292 -4.15 -10.94 -24.26
C MET A 292 -2.69 -10.89 -24.69
N PHE A 293 -2.01 -12.04 -24.82
CA PHE A 293 -0.66 -12.09 -25.38
C PHE A 293 -0.61 -11.70 -26.86
N LYS A 294 -1.60 -12.08 -27.67
CA LYS A 294 -1.71 -11.60 -29.07
C LYS A 294 -1.80 -10.08 -29.12
N ARG A 295 -2.71 -9.49 -28.33
CA ARG A 295 -2.87 -8.04 -28.21
C ARG A 295 -1.61 -7.34 -27.70
N LEU A 296 -0.89 -7.96 -26.76
CA LEU A 296 0.39 -7.43 -26.28
C LEU A 296 1.45 -7.47 -27.38
N GLY A 297 1.53 -8.56 -28.15
CA GLY A 297 2.44 -8.70 -29.29
C GLY A 297 2.24 -7.60 -30.34
N GLU A 298 0.97 -7.24 -30.64
CA GLU A 298 0.63 -6.11 -31.52
C GLU A 298 1.17 -4.76 -31.00
N ARG A 299 1.28 -4.58 -29.67
CA ARG A 299 1.81 -3.36 -29.05
C ARG A 299 3.33 -3.34 -28.94
N LEU A 300 3.94 -4.51 -28.77
CA LEU A 300 5.39 -4.65 -28.56
C LEU A 300 6.17 -4.72 -29.88
N HIS A 301 5.56 -5.20 -30.96
CA HIS A 301 6.21 -5.40 -32.27
C HIS A 301 7.50 -6.24 -32.17
N PRO A 302 7.45 -7.49 -31.66
CA PRO A 302 8.64 -8.31 -31.42
C PRO A 302 9.51 -8.53 -32.67
N HIS A 303 8.91 -8.55 -33.86
CA HIS A 303 9.62 -8.72 -35.13
C HIS A 303 10.55 -7.55 -35.50
N GLU A 304 10.37 -6.37 -34.90
CA GLU A 304 11.27 -5.22 -35.07
C GLU A 304 12.58 -5.39 -34.28
N TYR A 305 12.69 -6.43 -33.43
CA TYR A 305 13.80 -6.64 -32.49
C TYR A 305 14.39 -8.05 -32.64
N PRO A 306 15.13 -8.34 -33.72
CA PRO A 306 15.68 -9.68 -33.99
C PRO A 306 16.67 -10.18 -32.93
N GLN A 307 17.22 -9.29 -32.10
CA GLN A 307 18.10 -9.66 -30.99
C GLN A 307 17.38 -10.38 -29.83
N TRP A 308 16.05 -10.45 -29.83
CA TRP A 308 15.24 -11.12 -28.79
C TRP A 308 14.39 -12.25 -29.37
N PRO A 309 15.02 -13.33 -29.87
CA PRO A 309 14.34 -14.43 -30.55
C PRO A 309 13.42 -15.24 -29.62
N HIS A 310 13.77 -15.40 -28.34
CA HIS A 310 12.96 -16.13 -27.38
C HIS A 310 11.68 -15.36 -27.04
N ALA A 311 11.77 -14.02 -26.92
CA ALA A 311 10.60 -13.18 -26.77
C ALA A 311 9.67 -13.27 -27.99
N ALA A 312 10.22 -13.30 -29.22
CA ALA A 312 9.40 -13.49 -30.42
C ALA A 312 8.68 -14.87 -30.42
N GLY A 313 9.37 -15.91 -29.96
CA GLY A 313 8.81 -17.26 -29.78
C GLY A 313 7.60 -17.30 -28.85
N VAL A 314 7.60 -16.52 -27.75
CA VAL A 314 6.43 -16.41 -26.85
C VAL A 314 5.17 -15.96 -27.59
N PHE A 315 5.30 -14.97 -28.49
CA PHE A 315 4.17 -14.49 -29.27
C PHE A 315 3.78 -15.44 -30.40
N ALA A 316 4.71 -16.26 -30.91
CA ALA A 316 4.42 -17.35 -31.84
C ALA A 316 3.57 -18.44 -31.16
N VAL A 317 3.93 -18.85 -29.94
CA VAL A 317 3.12 -19.75 -29.10
C VAL A 317 1.71 -19.19 -28.88
N ALA A 318 1.59 -17.87 -28.62
CA ALA A 318 0.29 -17.22 -28.51
C ALA A 318 -0.53 -17.28 -29.82
N ARG A 319 0.12 -17.29 -30.98
CA ARG A 319 -0.53 -17.45 -32.29
C ARG A 319 -0.82 -18.92 -32.63
N GLY A 320 -0.15 -19.87 -31.98
CA GLY A 320 -0.27 -21.31 -32.25
C GLY A 320 0.62 -21.75 -33.41
N GLU A 321 1.74 -21.05 -33.59
CA GLU A 321 2.82 -21.33 -34.54
C GLU A 321 3.89 -22.24 -33.92
#